data_AF-A3GI27-F1
#
_entry.id   AF-A3GI27-F1
#
_cell.length_a   1.000
_cell.length_b   1.000
_cell.length_c   1.000
_cell.angle_alpha   90.00
_cell.angle_beta   90.00
_cell.angle_gamma   90.00
#
_symmetry.space_group_name_H-M   'P 1'
#
loop_
_entity.id
_entity.type
_entity.pdbx_description
1 polymer ?
#
loop_
_entity_poly.entity_id
_entity_poly.type
_entity_poly.pdbx_seq_one_letter_code
_entity_poly.pdbx_strand_id
1 'polypeptide(L)' 'PGGNFRGWTPTPPERGSFPLDHDGECTEYMTKYLQCMRFTENKNAPNCRILAKQYLGCRMDNQLMEESTWDSLGL' A
#
# COMPACT_ATOMS: atom_id res chain seq x y z
N PRO A 1 -25.25 8.77 -35.39
CA PRO A 1 -25.18 9.81 -34.34
C PRO A 1 -24.29 9.32 -33.19
N GLY A 2 -22.98 9.59 -33.30
CA GLY A 2 -21.94 9.07 -32.42
C GLY A 2 -21.97 9.71 -31.04
N GLY A 3 -21.95 8.87 -30.01
CA GLY A 3 -21.93 9.28 -28.61
C GLY A 3 -20.61 9.93 -28.22
N ASN A 4 -20.71 11.08 -27.55
CA ASN A 4 -19.61 11.75 -26.89
C ASN A 4 -19.10 10.90 -25.72
N PHE A 5 -18.05 10.11 -25.94
CA PHE A 5 -17.22 9.62 -24.85
C PHE A 5 -16.37 10.80 -24.35
N ARG A 6 -16.91 11.56 -23.39
CA ARG A 6 -16.07 12.45 -22.56
C ARG A 6 -15.02 11.55 -21.91
N GLY A 7 -13.77 11.67 -22.36
CA GLY A 7 -12.64 10.95 -21.79
C GLY A 7 -12.62 11.20 -20.29
N TRP A 8 -12.90 10.14 -19.52
CA TRP A 8 -12.63 10.14 -18.10
C TRP A 8 -11.12 10.18 -17.97
N THR A 9 -10.56 11.38 -17.78
CA THR A 9 -9.21 11.52 -17.26
C THR A 9 -9.32 11.25 -15.77
N PRO A 10 -8.84 10.10 -15.26
CA PRO A 10 -8.77 9.90 -13.83
C PRO A 10 -7.98 11.05 -13.22
N THR A 11 -8.61 11.82 -12.34
CA THR A 11 -7.86 12.63 -11.41
C THR A 11 -6.99 11.67 -10.60
N PRO A 12 -5.66 11.85 -10.58
CA PRO A 12 -4.81 11.07 -9.69
C PRO A 12 -5.38 11.16 -8.28
N PRO A 13 -5.49 10.03 -7.56
CA PRO A 13 -5.97 10.10 -6.18
C PRO A 13 -5.10 11.07 -5.39
N GLU A 14 -5.69 11.78 -4.45
CA GLU A 14 -5.00 12.76 -3.57
C GLU A 14 -3.79 12.14 -2.83
N ARG A 15 -3.74 10.81 -2.73
CA ARG A 15 -2.62 10.03 -2.17
C ARG A 15 -1.77 9.31 -3.23
N GLY A 16 -1.76 9.83 -4.45
CA GLY A 16 -1.04 9.29 -5.61
C GLY A 16 -1.51 7.90 -6.04
N SER A 17 -1.45 7.62 -7.34
CA SER A 17 -1.11 6.26 -7.76
C SER A 17 0.30 6.04 -7.22
N PHE A 18 0.38 5.42 -6.04
CA PHE A 18 1.60 5.17 -5.27
C PHE A 18 2.77 4.95 -6.24
N PRO A 19 3.93 5.62 -6.08
CA PRO A 19 5.12 5.15 -6.77
C PRO A 19 5.23 3.66 -6.43
N LEU A 20 4.95 2.83 -7.43
CA LEU A 20 5.20 1.41 -7.38
C LEU A 20 6.66 1.37 -7.00
N ASP A 21 6.93 0.80 -5.83
CA ASP A 21 8.27 0.48 -5.34
C ASP A 21 9.10 -0.02 -6.53
N HIS A 22 9.77 0.89 -7.23
CA HIS A 22 10.13 0.69 -8.63
C HIS A 22 11.33 -0.23 -8.72
N ASP A 23 12.22 -0.01 -7.76
CA ASP A 23 13.42 -0.75 -7.52
C ASP A 23 13.18 -1.95 -6.57
N GLY A 24 11.96 -2.10 -6.05
CA GLY A 24 11.55 -3.27 -5.26
C GLY A 24 12.13 -3.32 -3.84
N GLU A 25 12.55 -2.18 -3.28
CA GLU A 25 13.21 -2.07 -1.98
C GLU A 25 12.37 -2.63 -0.82
N CYS A 26 11.04 -2.54 -0.92
CA CYS A 26 10.12 -3.01 0.12
C CYS A 26 9.35 -4.28 -0.30
N THR A 27 9.69 -4.89 -1.43
CA THR A 27 8.98 -6.06 -1.99
C THR A 27 9.06 -7.29 -1.10
N GLU A 28 10.16 -7.48 -0.37
CA GLU A 28 10.31 -8.58 0.59
C GLU A 28 9.26 -8.49 1.72
N TYR A 29 9.13 -7.31 2.34
CA TYR A 29 8.17 -7.07 3.42
C TYR A 29 6.73 -7.14 2.92
N MET A 30 6.47 -6.60 1.72
CA MET A 30 5.17 -6.73 1.05
C MET A 30 4.78 -8.21 0.91
N THR A 31 5.70 -9.03 0.40
CA THR A 31 5.44 -10.45 0.16
C THR A 31 5.11 -11.19 1.46
N LYS A 32 5.88 -10.95 2.54
CA LYS A 32 5.60 -11.54 3.86
C LYS A 32 4.24 -11.11 4.39
N TYR A 33 3.91 -9.83 4.30
CA TYR A 33 2.61 -9.30 4.74
C TYR A 33 1.45 -9.93 3.96
N LEU A 34 1.53 -10.00 2.63
CA LEU A 34 0.49 -10.60 1.79
C LEU A 34 0.35 -12.10 2.03
N GLN A 35 1.45 -12.82 2.25
CA GLN A 35 1.42 -14.23 2.66
C GLN A 35 0.69 -14.42 3.99
N CYS A 36 0.97 -13.56 4.97
CA CYS A 36 0.27 -13.57 6.25
C CYS A 36 -1.23 -13.34 6.08
N MET A 37 -1.63 -12.31 5.33
CA MET A 37 -3.03 -12.01 5.07
C MET A 37 -3.75 -13.16 4.37
N ARG A 38 -3.09 -13.84 3.42
CA ARG A 38 -3.63 -15.05 2.79
C ARG A 38 -3.82 -16.18 3.79
N PHE A 39 -2.83 -16.41 4.64
CA PHE A 39 -2.87 -17.46 5.67
C PHE A 39 -3.97 -17.21 6.72
N THR A 40 -4.21 -15.94 7.07
CA THR A 40 -5.22 -15.56 8.06
C THR A 40 -6.59 -15.30 7.44
N GLU A 41 -6.80 -15.64 6.16
CA GLU A 41 -8.06 -15.40 5.44
C GLU A 41 -8.49 -13.93 5.46
N ASN A 42 -7.51 -13.03 5.33
CA ASN A 42 -7.64 -11.58 5.40
C ASN A 42 -8.17 -11.05 6.74
N LYS A 43 -8.08 -11.84 7.82
CA LYS A 43 -8.39 -11.38 9.18
C LYS A 43 -7.28 -10.45 9.69
N ASN A 44 -7.67 -9.46 10.49
CA ASN A 44 -6.73 -8.53 11.15
C ASN A 44 -5.98 -9.21 12.30
N ALA A 45 -5.10 -10.15 11.96
CA ALA A 45 -4.35 -10.94 12.91
C ALA A 45 -3.12 -10.17 13.41
N PRO A 46 -2.76 -10.31 14.70
CA PRO A 46 -1.67 -9.54 15.31
C PRO A 46 -0.30 -9.80 14.65
N ASN A 47 -0.05 -11.02 14.15
CA ASN A 47 1.16 -11.34 13.39
C ASN A 47 1.22 -10.58 12.05
N CYS A 48 0.09 -10.39 11.36
CA CYS A 48 0.07 -9.62 10.11
C CYS A 48 0.24 -8.11 10.37
N ARG A 49 -0.20 -7.60 11.52
CA ARG A 49 0.02 -6.20 11.91
C ARG A 49 1.50 -5.87 12.08
N ILE A 50 2.29 -6.80 12.63
CA ILE A 50 3.75 -6.63 12.75
C ILE A 50 4.39 -6.53 11.37
N LEU A 51 3.99 -7.40 10.43
CA LEU A 51 4.49 -7.38 9.05
C LEU A 51 4.02 -6.12 8.29
N ALA A 52 2.81 -5.64 8.56
CA ALA A 52 2.31 -4.39 8.01
C ALA A 52 3.14 -3.19 8.49
N LYS A 53 3.53 -3.14 9.78
CA LYS A 53 4.42 -2.10 10.31
C LYS A 53 5.79 -2.12 9.62
N GLN A 54 6.36 -3.30 9.39
CA GLN A 54 7.63 -3.43 8.66
C GLN A 54 7.52 -2.96 7.20
N TYR A 55 6.45 -3.36 6.52
CA TYR A 55 6.21 -2.96 5.13
C TYR A 55 6.00 -1.45 5.01
N LEU A 56 5.12 -0.87 5.82
CA LEU A 56 4.85 0.57 5.77
C LEU A 56 6.04 1.38 6.29
N GLY A 57 6.77 0.88 7.30
CA GLY A 57 8.02 1.47 7.79
C GLY A 57 9.05 1.59 6.69
N CYS A 58 9.33 0.49 5.97
CA CYS A 58 10.23 0.51 4.82
C CYS A 58 9.85 1.58 3.79
N ARG A 59 8.54 1.78 3.54
CA ARG A 59 8.09 2.79 2.57
C ARG A 59 8.27 4.21 3.08
N MET A 60 8.07 4.45 4.38
CA MET A 60 8.33 5.76 4.98
C MET A 60 9.84 6.07 4.97
N ASP A 61 10.67 5.10 5.34
CA ASP A 61 12.13 5.24 5.40
C ASP A 61 12.75 5.53 4.02
N ASN A 62 12.22 4.92 2.95
CA ASN A 62 12.67 5.13 1.58
C ASN A 62 11.91 6.24 0.84
N GLN A 63 11.14 7.08 1.56
CA GLN A 63 10.37 8.19 0.98
C GLN A 63 9.39 7.76 -0.14
N LEU A 64 9.00 6.48 -0.14
CA LEU A 64 7.99 5.92 -1.03
C LEU A 64 6.58 6.25 -0.54
N MET A 65 6.44 6.65 0.73
CA MET A 65 5.21 7.05 1.39
C MET A 65 5.47 8.23 2.35
N GLU A 66 4.47 9.09 2.54
CA GLU A 66 4.51 10.13 3.57
C GLU A 66 4.64 9.52 4.97
N GLU A 67 5.50 10.10 5.79
CA GLU A 67 5.68 9.68 7.18
C GLU A 67 4.37 9.84 7.96
N SER A 68 3.94 8.78 8.65
CA SER A 68 2.64 8.71 9.31
C SER A 68 2.75 7.94 10.62
N THR A 69 1.87 8.24 11.58
CA THR A 69 1.80 7.49 12.84
C THR A 69 1.10 6.15 12.64
N TRP A 70 1.48 5.13 13.43
CA TRP A 70 0.84 3.81 13.36
C TRP A 70 -0.66 3.86 13.64
N ASP A 71 -1.09 4.69 14.59
CA ASP A 71 -2.51 4.89 14.92
C ASP A 71 -3.30 5.44 13.73
N SER A 72 -2.74 6.39 12.98
CA SER A 72 -3.38 6.93 11.76
C SER A 72 -3.51 5.91 10.63
N LEU A 73 -2.69 4.86 10.66
CA LEU A 73 -2.69 3.73 9.73
C LEU A 73 -3.51 2.54 10.25
N GLY A 74 -4.12 2.66 11.43
CA GLY A 74 -4.92 1.61 12.07
C GLY A 74 -4.11 0.44 12.65
N LEU A 75 -2.81 0.65 12.93
CA LEU A 75 -1.81 -0.39 13.26
C LEU A 75 -1.27 -0.37 14.69
#